data_AF-A0A433QGP3-F1
#
_entry.id   AF-A0A433QGP3-F1
#
_cell.length_a   1.000
_cell.length_b   1.000
_cell.length_c   1.000
_cell.angle_alpha   90.00
_cell.angle_beta   90.00
_cell.angle_gamma   90.00
#
_symmetry.space_group_name_H-M   'P 1'
#
loop_
_entity.id
_entity.type
_entity.pdbx_description
1 polymer ?
#
loop_
_entity_poly.entity_id
_entity_poly.type
_entity_poly.pdbx_seq_one_letter_code
_entity_poly.pdbx_strand_id
1 'polypeptide(L)'
;MLSSVQNYFYIGLVDLGVILVSAIIKVSIRLRSERRIKRMAEHRALCRLLRDGTWREMSTAELVEGDIIEVVVGESVPVDAVLVTGDVVVDEKHGFWSYLTISLPTHSPSRPIRKFSVKPLTPTDEPSSHLAKTHTLFAGTAVSQTMPAPDSADGRVRALVLRTGTRTERGALVTRILFPSPVAFVFDEQLRVAFLMLAAEAVVM
;
A
#
# COMPACT_ATOMS: atom_id res chain seq x y z
N MET A 1 -1.21 -61.73 -12.40
CA MET A 1 -0.55 -60.93 -13.46
C MET A 1 -1.48 -59.82 -13.97
N LEU A 2 -2.61 -60.12 -14.61
CA LEU A 2 -3.56 -59.09 -15.10
C LEU A 2 -4.19 -58.21 -13.98
N SER A 3 -4.52 -58.78 -12.83
CA SER A 3 -5.08 -58.03 -11.68
C SER A 3 -4.08 -57.03 -11.08
N SER A 4 -2.79 -57.38 -11.06
CA SER A 4 -1.73 -56.49 -10.58
C SER A 4 -1.55 -55.29 -11.51
N VAL A 5 -1.54 -55.50 -12.82
CA VAL A 5 -1.42 -54.43 -13.84
C VAL A 5 -2.60 -53.47 -13.75
N GLN A 6 -3.81 -53.98 -13.52
CA GLN A 6 -5.01 -53.16 -13.38
C GLN A 6 -4.99 -52.30 -12.11
N ASN A 7 -4.41 -52.80 -11.01
CA ASN A 7 -4.21 -52.03 -9.79
C ASN A 7 -3.19 -50.89 -9.97
N TYR A 8 -2.10 -51.11 -10.72
CA TYR A 8 -1.12 -50.05 -11.01
C TYR A 8 -1.73 -48.93 -11.87
N PHE A 9 -2.56 -49.28 -12.85
CA PHE A 9 -3.26 -48.29 -13.67
C PHE A 9 -4.23 -47.44 -12.83
N TYR A 10 -4.93 -48.06 -11.88
CA TYR A 10 -5.83 -47.35 -10.97
C TYR A 10 -5.08 -46.37 -10.06
N ILE A 11 -3.95 -46.78 -9.49
CA ILE A 11 -3.11 -45.91 -8.65
C ILE A 11 -2.58 -44.72 -9.45
N GLY A 12 -2.09 -44.94 -10.67
CA GLY A 12 -1.60 -43.87 -11.56
C GLY A 12 -2.69 -42.87 -11.95
N LEU A 13 -3.92 -43.35 -12.20
CA LEU A 13 -5.06 -42.49 -12.52
C LEU A 13 -5.45 -41.59 -11.34
N VAL A 14 -5.45 -42.15 -10.12
CA VAL A 14 -5.75 -41.39 -8.90
C VAL A 14 -4.69 -40.33 -8.64
N ASP A 15 -3.41 -40.67 -8.76
CA ASP A 15 -2.30 -39.75 -8.51
C ASP A 15 -2.27 -38.60 -9.54
N LEU A 16 -2.50 -38.92 -10.82
CA LEU A 16 -2.67 -37.91 -11.88
C LEU A 16 -3.81 -36.94 -11.53
N GLY A 17 -4.94 -37.46 -11.04
CA GLY A 17 -6.07 -36.65 -10.59
C GLY A 17 -5.69 -35.69 -9.45
N VAL A 18 -4.98 -36.19 -8.43
CA VAL A 18 -4.53 -35.39 -7.28
C VAL A 18 -3.58 -34.28 -7.70
N ILE A 19 -2.62 -34.58 -8.60
CA ILE A 19 -1.67 -33.60 -9.13
C ILE A 19 -2.40 -32.51 -9.92
N LEU A 20 -3.34 -32.90 -10.78
CA LEU A 20 -4.11 -31.97 -11.62
C LEU A 20 -4.96 -31.03 -10.76
N VAL A 21 -5.70 -31.57 -9.78
CA VAL A 21 -6.53 -30.77 -8.87
C VAL A 21 -5.68 -29.79 -8.07
N SER A 22 -4.54 -30.26 -7.55
CA SER A 22 -3.60 -29.41 -6.81
C SER A 22 -3.03 -28.27 -7.67
N ALA A 23 -2.72 -28.54 -8.95
CA ALA A 23 -2.27 -27.53 -9.90
C ALA A 23 -3.36 -26.48 -10.17
N ILE A 24 -4.60 -26.91 -10.41
CA ILE A 24 -5.75 -26.02 -10.65
C ILE A 24 -6.00 -25.12 -9.44
N ILE A 25 -5.94 -25.65 -8.22
CA ILE A 25 -6.11 -24.88 -6.98
C ILE A 25 -5.01 -23.82 -6.87
N LYS A 26 -3.73 -24.17 -7.07
CA LYS A 26 -2.61 -23.22 -7.02
C LYS A 26 -2.80 -22.08 -8.02
N VAL A 27 -3.15 -22.41 -9.27
CA VAL A 27 -3.39 -21.40 -10.33
C VAL A 27 -4.59 -20.52 -9.99
N SER A 28 -5.67 -21.10 -9.47
CA SER A 28 -6.88 -20.37 -9.10
C SER A 28 -6.64 -19.38 -7.96
N ILE A 29 -5.86 -19.77 -6.95
CA ILE A 29 -5.46 -18.89 -5.84
C ILE A 29 -4.64 -17.73 -6.39
N ARG A 30 -3.65 -18.02 -7.25
CA ARG A 30 -2.79 -17.00 -7.87
C ARG A 30 -3.57 -15.99 -8.72
N LEU A 31 -4.50 -16.44 -9.55
CA LEU A 31 -5.31 -15.55 -10.38
C LEU A 31 -6.29 -14.72 -9.55
N ARG A 32 -6.83 -15.27 -8.46
CA ARG A 32 -7.72 -14.53 -7.55
C ARG A 32 -6.99 -13.45 -6.77
N SER A 33 -5.76 -13.72 -6.31
CA SER A 33 -4.98 -12.73 -5.57
C SER A 33 -4.65 -11.52 -6.46
N GLU A 34 -4.21 -11.74 -7.71
CA GLU A 34 -3.92 -10.67 -8.67
C GLU A 34 -5.16 -9.79 -8.95
N ARG A 35 -6.33 -10.39 -9.16
CA ARG A 35 -7.57 -9.65 -9.44
C ARG A 35 -8.07 -8.84 -8.25
N ARG A 36 -7.87 -9.33 -7.02
CA ARG A 36 -8.27 -8.62 -5.80
C ARG A 36 -7.46 -7.33 -5.63
N ILE A 37 -6.18 -7.38 -5.98
CA ILE A 37 -5.26 -6.23 -5.90
C ILE A 37 -5.68 -5.16 -6.90
N LYS A 38 -6.10 -5.56 -8.11
CA LYS A 38 -6.62 -4.63 -9.12
C LYS A 38 -7.88 -3.89 -8.67
N ARG A 39 -8.84 -4.56 -8.00
CA ARG A 39 -10.07 -3.92 -7.50
C ARG A 39 -9.86 -3.00 -6.31
N MET A 40 -8.87 -3.27 -5.46
CA MET A 40 -8.53 -2.39 -4.34
C MET A 40 -7.93 -1.05 -4.82
N ALA A 41 -7.27 -1.05 -5.99
CA ALA A 41 -6.76 0.16 -6.63
C ALA A 41 -7.86 1.06 -7.25
N GLU A 42 -9.10 0.58 -7.36
CA GLU A 42 -10.21 1.28 -8.02
C GLU A 42 -11.08 2.13 -7.07
N HIS A 43 -10.74 2.26 -5.79
CA HIS A 43 -11.40 3.25 -4.91
C HIS A 43 -11.03 4.68 -5.35
N ARG A 44 -11.78 5.18 -6.33
CA ARG A 44 -11.67 6.53 -6.88
C ARG A 44 -12.49 7.47 -6.00
N ALA A 45 -11.82 8.20 -5.14
CA ALA A 45 -12.35 9.44 -4.59
C ALA A 45 -12.21 10.56 -5.64
N LEU A 46 -13.16 11.48 -5.70
CA LEU A 46 -13.01 12.72 -6.45
C LEU A 46 -12.21 13.70 -5.59
N CYS A 47 -11.23 14.37 -6.19
CA CYS A 47 -10.42 15.38 -5.52
C CYS A 47 -10.35 16.64 -6.37
N ARG A 48 -10.39 17.80 -5.71
CA ARG A 48 -10.24 19.10 -6.37
C ARG A 48 -8.76 19.45 -6.49
N LEU A 49 -8.34 19.66 -7.72
CA LEU A 49 -6.97 19.94 -8.13
C LEU A 49 -6.89 21.33 -8.75
N LEU A 50 -5.77 22.01 -8.52
CA LEU A 50 -5.45 23.29 -9.14
C LEU A 50 -4.40 23.04 -10.23
N ARG A 51 -4.82 23.10 -11.50
CA ARG A 51 -3.95 22.99 -12.68
C ARG A 51 -4.17 24.19 -13.59
N ASP A 52 -3.09 24.81 -14.04
CA ASP A 52 -3.09 26.02 -14.89
C ASP A 52 -3.93 27.18 -14.30
N GLY A 53 -3.96 27.30 -12.96
CA GLY A 53 -4.73 28.32 -12.27
C GLY A 53 -6.24 28.07 -12.21
N THR A 54 -6.73 26.94 -12.73
CA THR A 54 -8.15 26.54 -12.68
C THR A 54 -8.37 25.38 -11.73
N TRP A 55 -9.39 25.48 -10.88
CA TRP A 55 -9.83 24.38 -10.03
C TRP A 55 -10.66 23.39 -10.85
N ARG A 56 -10.25 22.12 -10.84
CA ARG A 56 -10.94 21.02 -11.52
C ARG A 56 -11.09 19.84 -10.60
N GLU A 57 -12.24 19.18 -10.68
CA GLU A 57 -12.49 17.94 -9.96
C GLU A 57 -12.04 16.76 -10.82
N MET A 58 -11.05 16.00 -10.36
CA MET A 58 -10.55 14.82 -11.06
C MET A 58 -10.47 13.63 -10.13
N SER A 59 -10.29 12.44 -10.72
CA SER A 59 -10.15 11.21 -9.96
C SER A 59 -8.82 11.16 -9.22
N THR A 60 -8.82 10.52 -8.04
CA THR A 60 -7.60 10.18 -7.30
C THR A 60 -6.54 9.43 -8.11
N ALA A 61 -6.97 8.69 -9.13
CA ALA A 61 -6.10 7.91 -10.00
C ALA A 61 -5.29 8.75 -11.00
N GLU A 62 -5.70 10.00 -11.25
CA GLU A 62 -5.07 10.89 -12.23
C GLU A 62 -4.09 11.89 -11.56
N LEU A 63 -3.94 11.83 -10.23
CA LEU A 63 -3.01 12.71 -9.52
C LEU A 63 -1.55 12.37 -9.83
N VAL A 64 -0.77 13.42 -10.06
CA VAL A 64 0.66 13.35 -10.29
C VAL A 64 1.39 14.14 -9.20
N GLU A 65 2.64 13.74 -8.92
CA GLU A 65 3.55 14.49 -8.05
C GLU A 65 3.71 15.93 -8.59
N GLY A 66 3.52 16.92 -7.73
CA GLY A 66 3.55 18.35 -8.10
C GLY A 66 2.19 19.01 -8.33
N ASP A 67 1.09 18.26 -8.38
CA ASP A 67 -0.24 18.86 -8.42
C ASP A 67 -0.61 19.50 -7.05
N ILE A 68 -1.43 20.55 -7.05
CA ILE A 68 -1.95 21.19 -5.83
C ILE A 68 -3.37 20.72 -5.59
N ILE A 69 -3.66 20.21 -4.39
CA ILE A 69 -4.98 19.74 -3.95
C ILE A 69 -5.60 20.66 -2.89
N GLU A 70 -6.93 20.73 -2.91
CA GLU A 70 -7.71 21.30 -1.82
C GLU A 70 -7.87 20.27 -0.69
N VAL A 71 -7.59 20.68 0.55
CA VAL A 71 -7.78 19.82 1.73
C VAL A 71 -9.15 20.13 2.34
N VAL A 72 -10.06 19.16 2.31
CA VAL A 72 -11.44 19.29 2.81
C VAL A 72 -11.57 18.63 4.19
N VAL A 73 -12.32 19.26 5.09
CA VAL A 73 -12.62 18.72 6.42
C VAL A 73 -13.50 17.48 6.32
N GLY A 74 -13.19 16.42 7.07
CA GLY A 74 -13.97 15.19 7.13
C GLY A 74 -13.56 14.14 6.10
N GLU A 75 -12.74 14.49 5.11
CA GLU A 75 -12.19 13.55 4.15
C GLU A 75 -10.81 13.04 4.57
N SER A 76 -10.46 11.83 4.13
CA SER A 76 -9.12 11.28 4.29
C SER A 76 -8.23 11.71 3.14
N VAL A 77 -7.02 12.19 3.43
CA VAL A 77 -6.06 12.57 2.40
C VAL A 77 -5.62 11.31 1.63
N PRO A 78 -5.77 11.23 0.30
CA PRO A 78 -5.46 10.01 -0.45
C PRO A 78 -3.98 9.83 -0.83
N VAL A 79 -3.19 10.90 -0.70
CA VAL A 79 -1.81 11.01 -1.19
C VAL A 79 -0.90 11.56 -0.08
N ASP A 80 0.42 11.38 -0.23
CA ASP A 80 1.36 12.09 0.62
C ASP A 80 1.54 13.50 0.05
N ALA A 81 1.24 14.54 0.83
CA ALA A 81 1.24 15.92 0.37
C ALA A 81 1.84 16.86 1.41
N VAL A 82 2.49 17.94 0.99
CA VAL A 82 3.01 18.98 1.89
C VAL A 82 2.09 20.18 1.91
N LEU A 83 1.83 20.72 3.10
CA LEU A 83 0.93 21.85 3.28
C LEU A 83 1.59 23.14 2.79
N VAL A 84 1.00 23.78 1.78
CA VAL A 84 1.52 25.02 1.16
C VAL A 84 0.83 26.25 1.75
N THR A 85 -0.46 26.16 2.05
CA THR A 85 -1.24 27.31 2.51
C THR A 85 -2.28 26.87 3.54
N GLY A 86 -2.29 27.56 4.68
CA GLY A 86 -3.17 27.25 5.82
C GLY A 86 -2.58 26.21 6.76
N ASP A 87 -3.28 25.95 7.86
CA ASP A 87 -2.91 24.97 8.86
C ASP A 87 -4.00 23.89 8.92
N VAL A 88 -3.62 22.65 9.24
CA VAL A 88 -4.55 21.51 9.31
C VAL A 88 -4.36 20.76 10.61
N VAL A 89 -5.46 20.36 11.23
CA VAL A 89 -5.47 19.40 12.32
C VAL A 89 -5.86 18.05 11.75
N VAL A 90 -4.93 17.11 11.78
CA VAL A 90 -5.15 15.75 11.30
C VAL A 90 -5.19 14.75 12.45
N ASP A 91 -6.01 13.72 12.28
CA ASP A 91 -5.94 12.51 13.10
C ASP A 91 -5.17 11.43 12.33
N GLU A 92 -3.95 11.14 12.78
CA GLU A 92 -3.04 10.19 12.14
C GLU A 92 -3.41 8.72 12.38
N LYS A 93 -4.28 8.42 13.35
CA LYS A 93 -4.56 7.02 13.73
C LYS A 93 -5.74 6.39 13.01
N HIS A 94 -6.63 7.17 12.40
CA HIS A 94 -7.90 6.65 11.88
C HIS A 94 -7.72 5.75 10.64
N GLY A 95 -6.85 6.12 9.69
CA GLY A 95 -6.66 5.35 8.45
C GLY A 95 -5.57 4.28 8.49
N PHE A 96 -4.62 4.36 9.43
CA PHE A 96 -3.51 3.40 9.53
C PHE A 96 -3.85 2.22 10.46
N TRP A 97 -4.48 2.49 11.60
CA TRP A 97 -4.71 1.46 12.63
C TRP A 97 -5.97 0.63 12.39
N SER A 98 -6.99 1.18 11.72
CA SER A 98 -8.25 0.47 11.42
C SER A 98 -8.04 -0.80 10.57
N TYR A 99 -7.03 -0.83 9.70
CA TYR A 99 -6.75 -1.98 8.85
C TYR A 99 -5.77 -3.00 9.45
N LEU A 100 -5.01 -2.62 10.48
CA LEU A 100 -4.04 -3.50 11.16
C LEU A 100 -4.60 -4.09 12.48
N THR A 101 -5.83 -3.73 12.86
CA THR A 101 -6.56 -4.33 13.98
C THR A 101 -7.15 -5.69 13.61
N ILE A 102 -6.31 -6.69 13.32
CA ILE A 102 -6.71 -8.10 13.42
C ILE A 102 -6.31 -8.71 14.78
N SER A 103 -5.52 -8.04 15.64
CA SER A 103 -5.04 -8.76 16.84
C SER A 103 -4.60 -7.99 18.08
N LEU A 104 -4.72 -6.67 18.22
CA LEU A 104 -4.34 -6.01 19.48
C LEU A 104 -5.29 -4.85 19.86
N PRO A 105 -6.05 -4.95 20.97
CA PRO A 105 -6.86 -3.86 21.50
C PRO A 105 -5.95 -2.89 22.25
N THR A 106 -5.08 -2.17 21.55
CA THR A 106 -4.33 -1.06 22.16
C THR A 106 -5.12 0.22 21.97
N HIS A 107 -6.00 0.48 22.94
CA HIS A 107 -6.79 1.70 23.08
C HIS A 107 -5.87 2.88 23.47
N SER A 108 -4.96 3.29 22.58
CA SER A 108 -4.16 4.51 22.77
C SER A 108 -4.91 5.69 22.16
N PRO A 109 -5.38 6.68 22.96
CA PRO A 109 -6.11 7.82 22.43
C PRO A 109 -5.31 8.50 21.31
N SER A 110 -5.95 8.80 20.18
CA SER A 110 -5.35 9.64 19.16
C SER A 110 -5.16 11.04 19.73
N ARG A 111 -3.95 11.59 19.61
CA ARG A 111 -3.71 13.01 19.92
C ARG A 111 -3.83 13.74 18.59
N PRO A 112 -4.71 14.76 18.48
CA PRO A 112 -4.78 15.57 17.28
C PRO A 112 -3.44 16.29 17.10
N ILE A 113 -2.81 16.12 15.93
CA ILE A 113 -1.54 16.79 15.61
C ILE A 113 -1.86 17.94 14.66
N ARG A 114 -1.43 19.13 15.04
CA ARG A 114 -1.51 20.31 14.18
C ARG A 114 -0.32 20.30 13.22
N LYS A 115 -0.62 20.43 11.93
CA LYS A 115 0.37 20.57 10.85
C LYS A 115 0.29 21.98 10.31
N PHE A 116 1.46 22.61 10.22
CA PHE A 116 1.59 23.99 9.78
C PHE A 116 1.94 24.04 8.30
N SER A 117 1.60 25.11 7.60
CA SER A 117 2.10 25.32 6.23
C SER A 117 3.62 25.56 6.23
N VAL A 118 4.29 25.16 5.14
CA VAL A 118 5.69 25.52 4.91
C VAL A 118 5.76 27.03 4.73
N LYS A 119 6.38 27.71 5.69
CA LYS A 119 6.74 29.12 5.54
C LYS A 119 7.88 29.19 4.50
N PRO A 120 7.88 30.15 3.56
CA PRO A 120 8.97 30.28 2.59
C PRO A 120 10.29 30.42 3.33
N LEU A 121 11.19 29.46 3.09
CA LEU A 121 12.51 29.37 3.70
C LEU A 121 13.29 30.65 3.38
N THR A 122 13.70 31.38 4.42
CA THR A 122 14.88 32.23 4.34
C THR A 122 16.08 31.34 4.00
N PRO A 123 17.02 31.77 3.14
CA PRO A 123 18.09 30.93 2.59
C PRO A 123 19.14 30.43 3.61
N THR A 124 18.87 30.53 4.91
CA THR A 124 19.79 30.23 6.01
C THR A 124 19.39 28.97 6.80
N ASP A 125 18.20 28.40 6.57
CA ASP A 125 17.71 27.27 7.36
C ASP A 125 17.97 25.93 6.65
N GLU A 126 18.95 25.18 7.17
CA GLU A 126 19.22 23.80 6.79
C GLU A 126 17.92 22.96 6.89
N PRO A 127 17.56 22.13 5.87
CA PRO A 127 16.36 21.32 5.88
C PRO A 127 16.51 20.16 6.88
N SER A 128 16.34 20.46 8.17
CA SER A 128 16.32 19.43 9.20
C SER A 128 15.14 18.50 8.96
N SER A 129 15.42 17.20 8.87
CA SER A 129 14.47 16.11 8.56
C SER A 129 13.25 16.06 9.50
N HIS A 130 13.33 16.72 10.65
CA HIS A 130 12.23 16.86 11.61
C HIS A 130 11.21 17.93 11.20
N LEU A 131 11.63 19.00 10.52
CA LEU A 131 10.72 20.06 10.05
C LEU A 131 9.82 19.53 8.91
N ALA A 132 10.39 18.73 8.02
CA ALA A 132 9.65 18.12 6.90
C ALA A 132 8.46 17.26 7.35
N LYS A 133 8.55 16.60 8.51
CA LYS A 133 7.46 15.76 9.06
C LYS A 133 6.27 16.58 9.56
N THR A 134 6.52 17.78 10.09
CA THR A 134 5.48 18.66 10.64
C THR A 134 4.60 19.28 9.56
N HIS A 135 5.14 19.45 8.34
CA HIS A 135 4.44 20.06 7.22
C HIS A 135 3.82 19.05 6.24
N THR A 136 4.10 17.75 6.41
CA THR A 136 3.66 16.69 5.48
C THR A 136 2.42 15.98 6.00
N LEU A 137 1.36 15.98 5.20
CA LEU A 137 0.18 15.14 5.29
C LEU A 137 0.49 13.78 4.66
N PHE A 138 0.10 12.70 5.35
CA PHE A 138 0.33 11.34 4.89
C PHE A 138 -0.96 10.73 4.33
N ALA A 139 -0.83 9.84 3.35
CA ALA A 139 -1.95 9.13 2.77
C ALA A 139 -2.70 8.32 3.84
N GLY A 140 -4.00 8.58 4.01
CA GLY A 140 -4.88 7.97 5.01
C GLY A 140 -5.11 8.77 6.28
N THR A 141 -4.48 9.94 6.46
CA THR A 141 -4.80 10.81 7.61
C THR A 141 -6.18 11.44 7.43
N ALA A 142 -7.01 11.40 8.47
CA ALA A 142 -8.33 12.03 8.45
C ALA A 142 -8.20 13.51 8.83
N VAL A 143 -8.76 14.39 8.02
CA VAL A 143 -8.74 15.83 8.26
C VAL A 143 -9.84 16.18 9.26
N SER A 144 -9.47 16.58 10.48
CA SER A 144 -10.43 16.95 11.52
C SER A 144 -10.81 18.43 11.44
N GLN A 145 -9.84 19.31 11.21
CA GLN A 145 -10.07 20.75 11.11
C GLN A 145 -9.08 21.37 10.12
N THR A 146 -9.53 22.39 9.41
CA THR A 146 -8.70 23.22 8.52
C THR A 146 -8.79 24.67 8.98
N MET A 147 -7.65 25.34 9.08
CA MET A 147 -7.53 26.77 9.38
C MET A 147 -6.95 27.47 8.14
N PRO A 148 -7.78 28.18 7.36
CA PRO A 148 -7.30 28.92 6.21
C PRO A 148 -6.29 30.00 6.62
N ALA A 149 -5.24 30.20 5.82
CA ALA A 149 -4.31 31.29 6.04
C ALA A 149 -4.99 32.64 5.73
N PRO A 150 -4.69 33.71 6.50
CA PRO A 150 -5.28 35.04 6.28
C PRO A 150 -4.94 35.66 4.92
N ASP A 151 -3.86 35.18 4.29
CA ASP A 151 -3.37 35.65 2.98
C ASP A 151 -4.03 34.92 1.78
N SER A 152 -4.89 33.94 2.05
CA SER A 152 -5.50 33.10 1.01
C SER A 152 -6.83 33.70 0.56
N ALA A 153 -6.85 34.36 -0.60
CA ALA A 153 -8.05 35.01 -1.17
C ALA A 153 -9.27 34.07 -1.34
N ASP A 154 -9.03 32.77 -1.43
CA ASP A 154 -10.04 31.74 -1.66
C ASP A 154 -10.58 31.12 -0.35
N GLY A 155 -9.97 31.43 0.81
CA GLY A 155 -10.33 30.81 2.09
C GLY A 155 -10.06 29.30 2.16
N ARG A 156 -9.29 28.76 1.21
CA ARG A 156 -9.00 27.33 1.09
C ARG A 156 -7.61 26.97 1.58
N VAL A 157 -7.51 25.76 2.13
CA VAL A 157 -6.25 25.15 2.52
C VAL A 157 -5.71 24.32 1.36
N ARG A 158 -4.45 24.57 1.00
CA ARG A 158 -3.80 23.99 -0.19
C ARG A 158 -2.63 23.11 0.21
N ALA A 159 -2.55 21.92 -0.39
CA ALA A 159 -1.42 21.03 -0.22
C ALA A 159 -0.84 20.63 -1.58
N LEU A 160 0.48 20.52 -1.66
CA LEU A 160 1.22 20.06 -2.83
C LEU A 160 1.47 18.56 -2.74
N VAL A 161 1.10 17.82 -3.77
CA VAL A 161 1.27 16.38 -3.81
C VAL A 161 2.75 16.02 -3.96
N LEU A 162 3.27 15.23 -3.02
CA LEU A 162 4.64 14.72 -3.05
C LEU A 162 4.70 13.35 -3.71
N ARG A 163 3.83 12.41 -3.28
CA ARG A 163 3.84 11.02 -3.75
C ARG A 163 2.41 10.48 -3.86
N THR A 164 2.18 9.64 -4.85
CA THR A 164 0.87 9.01 -5.10
C THR A 164 0.97 7.48 -5.19
N GLY A 165 -0.15 6.78 -4.99
CA GLY A 165 -0.26 5.33 -5.15
C GLY A 165 0.69 4.53 -4.25
N THR A 166 1.42 3.58 -4.83
CA THR A 166 2.36 2.68 -4.12
C THR A 166 3.64 3.36 -3.65
N ARG A 167 3.93 4.58 -4.13
CA ARG A 167 5.10 5.37 -3.69
C ARG A 167 4.84 6.11 -2.37
N THR A 168 3.59 6.20 -1.93
CA THR A 168 3.25 6.75 -0.61
C THR A 168 3.76 5.84 0.51
N GLU A 169 4.00 6.37 1.70
CA GLU A 169 4.42 5.56 2.85
C GLU A 169 3.41 4.44 3.15
N ARG A 170 2.11 4.77 3.10
CA ARG A 170 1.01 3.81 3.27
C ARG A 170 0.97 2.79 2.13
N GLY A 171 1.08 3.24 0.88
CA GLY A 171 1.04 2.38 -0.29
C GLY A 171 2.21 1.40 -0.34
N ALA A 172 3.41 1.85 0.05
CA ALA A 172 4.60 1.01 0.15
C ALA A 172 4.42 -0.06 1.23
N LEU A 173 3.86 0.29 2.39
CA LEU A 173 3.55 -0.68 3.44
C LEU A 173 2.52 -1.72 2.99
N VAL A 174 1.41 -1.28 2.41
CA VAL A 174 0.37 -2.19 1.88
C VAL A 174 0.94 -3.11 0.81
N THR A 175 1.80 -2.59 -0.06
CA THR A 175 2.48 -3.39 -1.09
C THR A 175 3.39 -4.45 -0.46
N ARG A 176 4.14 -4.13 0.61
CA ARG A 176 4.97 -5.10 1.34
C ARG A 176 4.16 -6.20 2.03
N ILE A 177 2.94 -5.91 2.47
CA ILE A 177 2.04 -6.90 3.07
C ILE A 177 1.41 -7.81 2.01
N LEU A 178 0.98 -7.24 0.88
CA LEU A 178 0.33 -7.99 -0.21
C LEU A 178 1.32 -8.79 -1.06
N PHE A 179 2.53 -8.27 -1.23
CA PHE A 179 3.62 -8.87 -1.97
C PHE A 179 4.86 -8.89 -1.06
N PRO A 180 4.89 -9.79 -0.07
CA PRO A 180 6.12 -10.00 0.66
C PRO A 180 7.21 -10.35 -0.34
N SER A 181 8.35 -9.66 -0.28
CA SER A 181 9.53 -10.07 -1.03
C SER A 181 9.75 -11.54 -0.74
N PRO A 182 9.84 -12.42 -1.75
CA PRO A 182 10.14 -13.82 -1.49
C PRO A 182 11.45 -13.82 -0.70
N VAL A 183 11.37 -14.20 0.57
CA VAL A 183 12.55 -14.48 1.35
C VAL A 183 13.12 -15.70 0.67
N ALA A 184 14.17 -15.50 -0.13
CA ALA A 184 14.91 -16.61 -0.72
C ALA A 184 15.49 -17.39 0.47
N PHE A 185 14.73 -18.35 0.96
CA PHE A 185 15.21 -19.26 1.98
C PHE A 185 16.33 -20.06 1.32
N VAL A 186 17.50 -20.10 1.96
CA VAL A 186 18.64 -20.98 1.61
C VAL A 186 18.20 -22.45 1.45
N PHE A 187 16.99 -22.79 1.93
CA PHE A 187 16.31 -24.06 1.75
C PHE A 187 16.14 -24.49 0.28
N ASP A 188 15.94 -23.58 -0.69
CA ASP A 188 15.80 -23.98 -2.11
C ASP A 188 17.11 -24.54 -2.69
N GLU A 189 18.26 -24.03 -2.22
CA GLU A 189 19.57 -24.58 -2.61
C GLU A 189 19.83 -25.93 -1.91
N GLN A 190 19.48 -26.03 -0.63
CA GLN A 190 19.60 -27.28 0.15
C GLN A 190 18.70 -28.40 -0.40
N LEU A 191 17.51 -28.06 -0.91
CA LEU A 191 16.58 -29.01 -1.52
C LEU A 191 17.21 -29.68 -2.76
N ARG A 192 17.92 -28.91 -3.60
CA ARG A 192 18.62 -29.46 -4.78
C ARG A 192 19.70 -30.46 -4.39
N VAL A 193 20.48 -30.17 -3.35
CA VAL A 193 21.51 -31.07 -2.84
C VAL A 193 20.89 -32.32 -2.21
N ALA A 194 19.79 -32.18 -1.47
CA ALA A 194 19.06 -33.32 -0.90
C ALA A 194 18.50 -34.25 -1.98
N PHE A 195 17.91 -33.71 -3.06
CA PHE A 195 17.46 -34.51 -4.20
C PHE A 195 18.60 -35.24 -4.91
N LEU A 196 19.77 -34.59 -5.07
CA LEU A 196 20.95 -35.24 -5.66
C LEU A 196 21.49 -36.37 -4.76
N MET A 197 21.49 -36.17 -3.43
CA MET A 197 21.91 -37.20 -2.49
C MET A 197 20.98 -38.43 -2.54
N LEU A 198 19.66 -38.21 -2.51
CA LEU A 198 18.67 -39.30 -2.63
C LEU A 198 18.76 -40.02 -3.98
N ALA A 199 19.00 -39.29 -5.07
CA ALA A 199 19.19 -39.90 -6.38
C ALA A 199 20.48 -40.74 -6.44
N ALA A 200 21.56 -40.29 -5.80
CA ALA A 200 22.80 -41.06 -5.72
C ALA A 200 22.61 -42.35 -4.91
N GLU A 201 21.90 -42.30 -3.78
CA GLU A 201 21.61 -43.48 -2.96
C GLU A 201 20.72 -44.50 -3.71
N ALA A 202 19.74 -44.03 -4.47
CA ALA A 202 18.87 -44.87 -5.30
C ALA A 202 19.56 -45.51 -6.51
N VAL A 203 20.69 -44.94 -7.00
CA VAL A 203 21.49 -45.52 -8.08
C VAL A 203 22.49 -46.56 -7.55
N VAL A 204 22.91 -46.42 -6.29
CA VAL A 204 23.85 -47.32 -5.62
C VAL A 204 23.16 -48.60 -5.13
N MET A 205 21.87 -48.54 -4.82
CA MET A 205 21.04 -49.68 -4.42
C MET A 205 20.45 -50.43 -5.63
#